data_AF-A0A1X0QFM4-F1
#
_entry.id   AF-A0A1X0QFM4-F1
#
_cell.length_a   1.000
_cell.length_b   1.000
_cell.length_c   1.000
_cell.angle_alpha   90.00
_cell.angle_beta   90.00
_cell.angle_gamma   90.00
#
_symmetry.space_group_name_H-M   'P 1'
#
loop_
_entity.id
_entity.type
_entity.pdbx_description
1 polymer ?
#
loop_
_entity_poly.entity_id
_entity_poly.type
_entity_poly.pdbx_seq_one_letter_code
_entity_poly.pdbx_strand_id
1 'polypeptide(L)'
;MAKVIPSDEILLRIRAYFRGIARDWFEAYFEEEIKTYDDFKIRFKKKFMPETNLCNAKLKFFNLLNFGPAKERSLLSYVYLLKRLNKEIKEDFELIKLAISKHSETKDSNTIRDAKDWDELFNNIENKGWNWNQINFYKRR
;
A
#
# COMPACT_ATOMS: atom_id res chain seq x y z
N MET A 1 -12.55 -30.29 -12.22
CA MET A 1 -13.16 -29.94 -10.92
C MET A 1 -12.04 -29.49 -9.99
N ALA A 2 -12.10 -28.29 -9.41
CA ALA A 2 -11.07 -27.82 -8.50
C ALA A 2 -11.10 -28.64 -7.20
N LYS A 3 -9.94 -29.11 -6.74
CA LYS A 3 -9.81 -29.89 -5.50
C LYS A 3 -10.05 -28.95 -4.31
N VAL A 4 -11.14 -29.14 -3.57
CA VAL A 4 -11.40 -28.38 -2.34
C VAL A 4 -10.43 -28.88 -1.27
N ILE A 5 -9.60 -27.99 -0.73
CA ILE A 5 -8.63 -28.30 0.31
C ILE A 5 -9.33 -28.16 1.68
N PRO A 6 -9.25 -29.17 2.57
CA PRO A 6 -9.82 -29.08 3.92
C PRO A 6 -9.20 -27.96 4.76
N SER A 7 -9.97 -27.34 5.66
CA SER A 7 -9.49 -26.24 6.51
C SER A 7 -8.26 -26.63 7.34
N ASP A 8 -8.22 -27.84 7.89
CA ASP A 8 -7.11 -28.31 8.74
C ASP A 8 -5.78 -28.34 7.97
N GLU A 9 -5.83 -28.76 6.70
CA GLU A 9 -4.65 -28.78 5.84
C GLU A 9 -4.16 -27.36 5.52
N ILE A 10 -5.09 -26.40 5.34
CA ILE A 10 -4.75 -24.99 5.14
C ILE A 10 -4.08 -24.41 6.40
N LEU A 11 -4.63 -24.71 7.58
CA LEU A 11 -4.10 -24.20 8.84
C LEU A 11 -2.70 -24.76 9.15
N LEU A 12 -2.45 -26.05 8.87
CA LEU A 12 -1.12 -26.65 9.00
C LEU A 12 -0.10 -25.99 8.05
N ARG A 13 -0.52 -25.65 6.83
CA ARG A 13 0.33 -24.89 5.90
C ARG A 13 0.64 -23.50 6.45
N ILE A 14 -0.37 -22.76 6.94
CA ILE A 14 -0.19 -21.43 7.55
C ILE A 14 0.81 -21.50 8.71
N ARG A 15 0.64 -22.49 9.60
CA ARG A 15 1.55 -22.74 10.72
C ARG A 15 3.00 -22.87 10.27
N ALA A 16 3.26 -23.59 9.18
CA ALA A 16 4.61 -23.80 8.64
C ALA A 16 5.25 -22.51 8.07
N TYR A 17 4.46 -21.55 7.61
CA TYR A 17 4.94 -20.29 7.05
C TYR A 17 5.21 -19.21 8.10
N PHE A 18 4.58 -19.26 9.26
CA PHE A 18 4.78 -18.26 10.30
C PHE A 18 6.11 -18.41 11.02
N ARG A 19 6.71 -17.26 11.38
CA ARG A 19 7.97 -17.13 12.10
C ARG A 19 7.84 -16.06 13.19
N GLY A 20 8.61 -16.21 14.26
CA GLY A 20 8.67 -15.25 15.38
C GLY A 20 7.30 -14.97 15.99
N ILE A 21 7.03 -13.69 16.29
CA ILE A 21 5.82 -13.23 16.99
C ILE A 21 4.50 -13.67 16.31
N ALA A 22 4.49 -13.83 14.98
CA ALA A 22 3.31 -14.30 14.26
C ALA A 22 3.05 -15.79 14.48
N ARG A 23 4.12 -16.59 14.64
CA ARG A 23 4.01 -18.01 14.98
C ARG A 23 3.55 -18.17 16.42
N ASP A 24 4.18 -17.48 17.36
CA ASP A 24 3.84 -17.57 18.78
C ASP A 24 2.38 -17.16 19.02
N TRP A 25 1.93 -16.10 18.34
CA TRP A 25 0.53 -15.72 18.31
C TRP A 25 -0.36 -16.84 17.78
N PHE A 26 -0.04 -17.42 16.61
CA PHE A 26 -0.89 -18.45 16.01
C PHE A 26 -1.00 -19.69 16.89
N GLU A 27 0.12 -20.19 17.42
CA GLU A 27 0.18 -21.37 18.29
C GLU A 27 -0.66 -21.16 19.57
N ALA A 28 -0.64 -19.95 20.15
CA ALA A 28 -1.42 -19.62 21.35
C ALA A 28 -2.95 -19.72 21.15
N TYR A 29 -3.44 -19.64 19.91
CA TYR A 29 -4.87 -19.69 19.58
C TYR A 29 -5.25 -20.94 18.76
N PHE A 30 -4.28 -21.72 18.28
CA PHE A 30 -4.48 -22.75 17.27
C PHE A 30 -5.37 -23.90 17.77
N GLU A 31 -5.18 -24.35 19.01
CA GLU A 31 -5.91 -25.52 19.53
C GLU A 31 -7.32 -25.18 20.03
N GLU A 32 -7.51 -23.99 20.60
CA GLU A 32 -8.77 -23.62 21.26
C GLU A 32 -9.68 -22.74 20.39
N GLU A 33 -9.10 -21.81 19.64
CA GLU A 33 -9.83 -20.66 19.07
C GLU A 33 -9.78 -20.55 17.54
N ILE A 34 -8.83 -21.21 16.86
CA ILE A 34 -8.68 -21.21 15.39
C ILE A 34 -8.96 -22.62 14.87
N LYS A 35 -10.25 -22.98 14.76
CA LYS A 35 -10.69 -24.31 14.32
C LYS A 35 -10.92 -24.39 12.81
N THR A 36 -11.12 -23.24 12.16
CA THR A 36 -11.35 -23.15 10.71
C THR A 36 -10.49 -22.08 10.08
N TYR A 37 -10.34 -22.13 8.75
CA TYR A 37 -9.68 -21.07 8.01
C TYR A 37 -10.41 -19.71 8.13
N ASP A 38 -11.72 -19.71 8.37
CA ASP A 38 -12.50 -18.49 8.59
C ASP A 38 -12.18 -17.85 9.95
N ASP A 39 -12.07 -18.66 11.01
CA ASP A 39 -11.65 -18.18 12.35
C ASP A 39 -10.27 -17.52 12.28
N PHE A 40 -9.35 -18.19 11.57
CA PHE A 40 -8.02 -17.66 11.30
C PHE A 40 -8.10 -16.29 10.61
N LYS A 41 -8.82 -16.18 9.49
CA LYS A 41 -8.92 -14.93 8.72
C LYS A 41 -9.45 -13.77 9.56
N ILE A 42 -10.50 -14.01 10.34
CA ILE A 42 -11.13 -12.97 11.17
C ILE A 42 -10.11 -12.45 12.20
N ARG A 43 -9.46 -13.36 12.93
CA ARG A 43 -8.52 -13.02 13.99
C ARG A 43 -7.22 -12.41 13.45
N PHE A 44 -6.69 -12.96 12.36
CA PHE A 44 -5.49 -12.47 11.71
C PHE A 44 -5.67 -11.03 11.23
N LYS A 45 -6.80 -10.74 10.55
CA LYS A 45 -7.13 -9.38 10.14
C LYS A 45 -7.22 -8.45 11.33
N LYS A 46 -7.97 -8.81 12.37
CA LYS A 46 -8.10 -7.98 13.58
C LYS A 46 -6.75 -7.65 14.24
N LYS A 47 -5.81 -8.60 14.28
CA LYS A 47 -4.52 -8.44 14.96
C LYS A 47 -3.45 -7.73 14.11
N PHE A 48 -3.29 -8.13 12.85
CA PHE A 48 -2.17 -7.72 12.00
C PHE A 48 -2.58 -6.77 10.87
N MET A 49 -3.88 -6.69 10.57
CA MET A 49 -4.44 -5.76 9.59
C MET A 49 -5.56 -4.96 10.24
N PRO A 50 -5.31 -4.31 11.41
CA PRO A 50 -6.34 -3.52 12.06
C PRO A 50 -6.88 -2.52 11.03
N GLU A 51 -8.21 -2.38 10.98
CA GLU A 51 -8.85 -1.46 10.05
C GLU A 51 -8.15 -0.11 10.17
N THR A 52 -7.61 0.36 9.04
CA THR A 52 -6.93 1.65 9.03
C THR A 52 -8.01 2.65 9.40
N ASN A 53 -7.89 3.29 10.58
CA ASN A 53 -8.84 4.33 10.97
C ASN A 53 -8.90 5.33 9.81
N LEU A 54 -10.08 5.51 9.21
CA LEU A 54 -10.27 6.37 8.04
C LEU A 54 -9.72 7.77 8.29
N CYS A 55 -9.78 8.27 9.54
CA CYS A 55 -9.17 9.53 9.95
C CYS A 55 -7.64 9.51 9.76
N ASN A 56 -6.96 8.44 10.20
CA ASN A 56 -5.52 8.27 10.03
C ASN A 56 -5.13 8.07 8.55
N ALA A 57 -5.94 7.33 7.78
CA ALA A 57 -5.73 7.16 6.35
C ALA A 57 -5.84 8.50 5.60
N LYS A 58 -6.88 9.28 5.90
CA LYS A 58 -7.10 10.63 5.36
C LYS A 58 -5.96 11.56 5.74
N LEU A 59 -5.58 11.62 7.01
CA LEU A 59 -4.48 12.46 7.47
C LEU A 59 -3.16 12.09 6.76
N LYS A 60 -2.87 10.80 6.62
CA LYS A 60 -1.71 10.32 5.87
C LYS A 60 -1.77 10.69 4.40
N PHE A 61 -2.94 10.54 3.76
CA PHE A 61 -3.14 10.87 2.36
C PHE A 61 -2.99 12.37 2.09
N PHE A 62 -3.64 13.24 2.86
CA PHE A 62 -3.48 14.68 2.70
C PHE A 62 -2.06 15.16 3.04
N ASN A 63 -1.39 14.54 4.02
CA ASN A 63 0.02 14.83 4.27
C ASN A 63 0.89 14.47 3.06
N LEU A 64 0.62 13.33 2.40
CA LEU A 64 1.31 12.93 1.19
C LEU A 64 1.03 13.88 0.01
N LEU A 65 -0.19 14.39 -0.14
CA LEU A 65 -0.52 15.39 -1.16
C LEU A 65 0.15 16.74 -0.88
N ASN A 66 0.20 17.17 0.38
CA ASN A 66 0.73 18.49 0.74
C ASN A 66 2.25 18.55 0.81
N PHE A 67 2.87 17.51 1.37
CA PHE A 67 4.29 17.49 1.73
C PHE A 67 5.13 16.49 0.92
N GLY A 68 4.50 15.65 0.11
CA GLY A 68 5.18 14.60 -0.66
C GLY A 68 5.58 13.39 0.19
N PRO A 69 6.30 12.42 -0.41
CA PRO A 69 6.80 11.26 0.31
C PRO A 69 7.99 11.61 1.21
N ALA A 70 8.25 10.78 2.23
CA ALA A 70 9.51 10.84 2.96
C ALA A 70 10.69 10.63 1.99
N LYS A 71 11.85 11.21 2.32
CA LYS A 71 13.06 11.27 1.47
C LYS A 71 13.57 9.91 0.94
N GLU A 72 13.07 8.80 1.48
CA GLU A 72 13.49 7.42 1.17
C GLU A 72 12.62 6.68 0.16
N ARG A 73 11.62 7.31 -0.46
CA ARG A 73 10.73 6.64 -1.42
C ARG A 73 10.92 7.16 -2.84
N SER A 74 10.96 6.24 -3.82
CA SER A 74 10.89 6.59 -5.24
C SER A 74 9.54 7.24 -5.59
N LEU A 75 9.48 8.00 -6.69
CA LEU A 75 8.23 8.55 -7.22
C LEU A 75 7.19 7.45 -7.41
N LEU A 76 7.57 6.33 -8.04
CA LEU A 76 6.67 5.19 -8.23
C LEU A 76 6.11 4.65 -6.90
N SER A 77 6.97 4.50 -5.88
CA SER A 77 6.53 4.08 -4.54
C SER A 77 5.57 5.07 -3.89
N TYR A 78 5.75 6.36 -4.15
CA TYR A 78 4.85 7.41 -3.69
C TYR A 78 3.48 7.33 -4.39
N VAL A 79 3.45 7.18 -5.72
CA VAL A 79 2.20 7.05 -6.49
C VAL A 79 1.42 5.79 -6.11
N TYR A 80 2.08 4.64 -5.91
CA TYR A 80 1.42 3.43 -5.41
C TYR A 80 0.78 3.63 -4.04
N LEU A 81 1.44 4.36 -3.15
CA LEU A 81 0.88 4.65 -1.83
C LEU A 81 -0.38 5.51 -1.94
N LEU A 82 -0.37 6.51 -2.84
CA LEU A 82 -1.54 7.33 -3.13
C LEU A 82 -2.68 6.50 -3.71
N LYS A 83 -2.45 5.65 -4.73
CA LYS A 83 -3.49 4.76 -5.30
C LYS A 83 -4.12 3.87 -4.23
N ARG A 84 -3.28 3.29 -3.35
CA ARG A 84 -3.74 2.41 -2.28
C ARG A 84 -4.63 3.14 -1.27
N LEU A 85 -4.23 4.33 -0.83
CA LEU A 85 -5.01 5.13 0.11
C LEU A 85 -6.27 5.70 -0.55
N ASN A 86 -6.21 6.06 -1.83
CA ASN A 86 -7.33 6.65 -2.54
C ASN A 86 -8.49 5.67 -2.79
N LYS A 87 -8.25 4.36 -2.68
CA LYS A 87 -9.32 3.34 -2.77
C LYS A 87 -10.46 3.57 -1.78
N GLU A 88 -10.12 4.03 -0.58
CA GLU A 88 -11.09 4.31 0.49
C GLU A 88 -11.50 5.79 0.53
N ILE A 89 -10.58 6.69 0.20
CA ILE A 89 -10.79 8.14 0.29
C ILE A 89 -11.61 8.66 -0.90
N LYS A 90 -11.40 8.09 -2.10
CA LYS A 90 -12.09 8.43 -3.36
C LYS A 90 -11.91 9.90 -3.77
N GLU A 91 -10.73 10.43 -3.58
CA GLU A 91 -10.36 11.76 -4.06
C GLU A 91 -10.19 11.78 -5.58
N ASP A 92 -10.40 12.95 -6.17
CA ASP A 92 -10.28 13.19 -7.59
C ASP A 92 -8.85 12.91 -8.08
N PHE A 93 -8.76 12.14 -9.18
CA PHE A 93 -7.51 11.81 -9.81
C PHE A 93 -6.75 13.05 -10.30
N GLU A 94 -7.46 14.10 -10.75
CA GLU A 94 -6.82 15.35 -11.17
C GLU A 94 -6.09 16.05 -10.01
N LEU A 95 -6.72 16.12 -8.84
CA LEU A 95 -6.09 16.69 -7.64
C LEU A 95 -4.83 15.92 -7.24
N ILE A 96 -4.88 14.59 -7.38
CA ILE A 96 -3.75 13.71 -7.09
C ILE A 96 -2.61 13.97 -8.08
N LYS A 97 -2.89 14.05 -9.40
CA LYS A 97 -1.89 14.35 -10.42
C LYS A 97 -1.23 15.71 -10.19
N LEU A 98 -2.00 16.72 -9.80
CA LEU A 98 -1.48 18.06 -9.47
C LEU A 98 -0.52 18.01 -8.27
N ALA A 99 -0.88 17.27 -7.22
CA ALA A 99 -0.02 17.08 -6.07
C ALA A 99 1.27 16.33 -6.43
N ILE A 100 1.18 15.24 -7.20
CA ILE A 100 2.35 14.50 -7.66
C ILE A 100 3.27 15.39 -8.50
N SER A 101 2.70 16.18 -9.42
CA SER A 101 3.43 17.14 -10.26
C SER A 101 4.14 18.22 -9.43
N LYS A 102 3.52 18.68 -8.33
CA LYS A 102 4.14 19.65 -7.41
C LYS A 102 5.39 19.10 -6.74
N HIS A 103 5.43 17.81 -6.47
CA HIS A 103 6.53 17.15 -5.73
C HIS A 103 7.53 16.41 -6.62
N SER A 104 7.40 16.53 -7.94
CA SER A 104 8.34 15.97 -8.92
C SER A 104 8.95 17.12 -9.73
N GLU A 105 10.27 17.29 -9.67
CA GLU A 105 10.94 18.49 -10.20
C GLU A 105 11.39 18.37 -11.67
N THR A 106 10.86 17.43 -12.42
CA THR A 106 11.35 17.17 -13.77
C THR A 106 10.62 18.01 -14.81
N LYS A 107 11.24 18.18 -15.97
CA LYS A 107 10.65 18.71 -17.22
C LYS A 107 9.42 17.92 -17.72
N ASP A 108 8.94 16.95 -16.93
CA ASP A 108 7.94 15.94 -17.26
C ASP A 108 6.63 16.12 -16.47
N SER A 109 6.39 17.30 -15.86
CA SER A 109 5.09 17.61 -15.24
C SER A 109 3.92 17.36 -16.20
N ASN A 110 4.14 17.55 -17.51
CA ASN A 110 3.15 17.25 -18.54
C ASN A 110 2.85 15.75 -18.62
N THR A 111 3.85 14.87 -18.52
CA THR A 111 3.63 13.40 -18.58
C THR A 111 2.81 12.88 -17.38
N ILE A 112 2.93 13.53 -16.22
CA ILE A 112 2.08 13.24 -15.05
C ILE A 112 0.69 13.83 -15.25
N ARG A 113 0.58 15.07 -15.73
CA ARG A 113 -0.70 15.78 -15.94
C ARG A 113 -1.57 15.14 -17.01
N ASP A 114 -0.95 14.64 -18.08
CA ASP A 114 -1.64 14.12 -19.26
C ASP A 114 -2.16 12.70 -19.07
N ALA A 115 -1.73 12.00 -18.01
CA ALA A 115 -2.21 10.65 -17.71
C ALA A 115 -3.72 10.65 -17.44
N LYS A 116 -4.48 9.79 -18.13
CA LYS A 116 -5.95 9.73 -18.02
C LYS A 116 -6.41 8.86 -16.86
N ASP A 117 -5.59 7.87 -16.51
CA ASP A 117 -5.87 6.95 -15.43
C ASP A 117 -4.58 6.52 -14.70
N TRP A 118 -4.76 5.69 -13.68
CA TRP A 118 -3.66 5.18 -12.86
C TRP A 118 -2.67 4.32 -13.64
N ASP A 119 -3.14 3.55 -14.63
CA ASP A 119 -2.30 2.58 -15.33
C ASP A 119 -1.43 3.30 -16.36
N GLU A 120 -1.97 4.29 -17.05
CA GLU A 120 -1.21 5.22 -17.88
C GLU A 120 -0.17 5.99 -17.04
N LEU A 121 -0.56 6.48 -15.85
CA LEU A 121 0.36 7.16 -14.93
C LEU A 121 1.52 6.26 -14.51
N PHE A 122 1.28 4.99 -14.18
CA PHE A 122 2.34 4.05 -13.82
C PHE A 122 3.27 3.76 -14.99
N ASN A 123 2.71 3.47 -16.16
CA ASN A 123 3.50 3.22 -17.37
C ASN A 123 4.39 4.42 -17.71
N ASN A 124 3.87 5.64 -17.57
CA ASN A 124 4.61 6.89 -17.81
C ASN A 124 5.81 7.06 -16.85
N ILE A 125 5.67 6.62 -15.60
CA ILE A 125 6.73 6.70 -14.58
C ILE A 125 7.75 5.56 -14.76
N GLU A 126 7.29 4.34 -15.04
CA GLU A 126 8.14 3.14 -15.19
C GLU A 126 8.99 3.19 -16.46
N ASN A 127 8.40 3.51 -17.61
CA ASN A 127 9.09 3.52 -18.90
C ASN A 127 10.19 4.58 -19.00
N LYS A 128 10.19 5.57 -18.11
CA LYS A 128 11.20 6.64 -18.07
C LYS A 128 12.39 6.34 -17.15
N GLY A 129 12.42 5.20 -16.45
CA GLY A 129 13.61 4.76 -15.69
C GLY A 129 14.04 5.74 -14.59
N TRP A 130 13.09 6.22 -13.79
CA TRP A 130 13.33 7.22 -12.74
C TRP A 130 14.29 6.70 -11.66
N ASN A 131 15.57 7.03 -11.80
CA ASN A 131 16.60 6.78 -10.81
C ASN A 131 16.63 7.93 -9.79
N TRP A 132 16.84 7.58 -8.52
CA TRP A 132 16.69 8.39 -7.30
C TRP A 132 17.29 9.82 -7.30
N ASN A 133 18.23 10.12 -8.20
CA ASN A 133 19.03 11.35 -8.19
C ASN A 133 18.35 12.59 -8.81
N GLN A 134 17.10 12.49 -9.28
CA GLN A 134 16.41 13.57 -10.00
C GLN A 134 15.23 14.20 -9.24
N ILE A 135 15.05 13.88 -7.95
CA ILE A 135 14.04 14.49 -7.08
C ILE A 135 14.77 15.41 -6.11
N ASN A 136 14.79 16.75 -6.27
CA ASN A 136 15.24 17.59 -5.16
C ASN A 136 14.15 17.59 -4.10
N PHE A 137 14.46 16.90 -3.02
CA PHE A 137 13.81 17.17 -1.75
C PHE A 137 14.27 18.54 -1.30
N TYR A 138 13.34 19.51 -1.23
CA TYR A 138 13.57 20.84 -0.68
C TYR A 138 14.53 20.77 0.52
N LYS A 139 15.71 21.36 0.37
CA LYS A 139 16.56 21.73 1.50
C LYS A 139 15.78 22.81 2.26
N ARG A 140 15.16 22.43 3.37
CA ARG A 140 14.61 23.40 4.32
C ARG A 140 15.77 24.31 4.77
N ARG A 141 15.67 25.60 4.44
CA ARG A 141 16.20 26.67 5.28
C ARG A 141 15.31 26.81 6.51
#